data_AF-A0A7S1DLU1-F1
#
_entry.id   AF-A0A7S1DLU1-F1
#
_cell.length_a   1.000
_cell.length_b   1.000
_cell.length_c   1.000
_cell.angle_alpha   90.00
_cell.angle_beta   90.00
_cell.angle_gamma   90.00
#
_symmetry.space_group_name_H-M   'P 1'
#
loop_
_entity.id
_entity.type
_entity.pdbx_description
1 polymer ?
#
loop_
_entity_poly.entity_id
_entity_poly.type
_entity_poly.pdbx_seq_one_letter_code
_entity_poly.pdbx_strand_id
1 'polypeptide(L)'
;NNASNQLAGAISAPGRGDVTVVNTVATVLGPIGASGAGAAASSLTVTTTNQAVTQTGAAIVSGATTVSAGSGNVTLTNASNALGGAVAVTNTGSANVSSSGALGITFTGSGATTATAGGALTATLSGTGATTL
;
A
#
# COMPACT_ATOMS: atom_id res chain seq x y z
N ASN A 1 13.00 8.88 -9.73
CA ASN A 1 12.81 7.43 -9.49
C ASN A 1 13.92 6.65 -10.16
N ASN A 2 14.96 6.27 -9.42
CA ASN A 2 16.01 5.40 -9.93
C ASN A 2 15.71 3.97 -9.46
N ALA A 3 15.70 3.00 -10.37
CA ALA A 3 15.31 1.63 -10.07
C ALA A 3 16.29 0.92 -9.12
N SER A 4 17.52 1.44 -8.97
CA SER A 4 18.58 0.88 -8.13
C SER A 4 18.66 1.49 -6.73
N ASN A 5 17.64 2.25 -6.30
CA ASN A 5 17.60 2.81 -4.96
C ASN A 5 17.66 1.70 -3.88
N GLN A 6 18.32 2.00 -2.76
CA GLN A 6 18.44 1.15 -1.57
C GLN A 6 18.12 1.97 -0.30
N LEU A 7 16.98 2.64 -0.33
CA LEU A 7 16.51 3.47 0.78
C LEU A 7 16.21 2.56 1.98
N ALA A 8 16.93 2.77 3.08
CA ALA A 8 16.78 2.02 4.32
C ALA A 8 16.09 2.88 5.40
N GLY A 9 15.45 2.20 6.35
CA GLY A 9 14.63 2.85 7.38
C GLY A 9 13.22 3.20 6.89
N ALA A 10 12.43 3.84 7.75
CA ALA A 10 11.07 4.22 7.45
C ALA A 10 11.02 5.42 6.48
N ILE A 11 10.49 5.21 5.29
CA ILE A 11 10.28 6.25 4.29
C ILE A 11 8.99 6.99 4.65
N SER A 12 9.13 8.25 5.07
CA SER A 12 8.00 9.10 5.48
C SER A 12 7.83 10.25 4.51
N ALA A 13 6.58 10.55 4.17
CA ALA A 13 6.21 11.65 3.27
C ALA A 13 4.88 12.26 3.72
N PRO A 14 4.86 13.08 4.78
CA PRO A 14 3.62 13.65 5.33
C PRO A 14 3.00 14.76 4.47
N GLY A 15 3.56 15.01 3.28
CA GLY A 15 3.12 16.05 2.35
C GLY A 15 1.91 15.63 1.51
N ARG A 16 1.41 16.58 0.71
CA ARG A 16 0.15 16.49 -0.06
C ARG A 16 0.33 15.97 -1.49
N GLY A 17 1.58 15.86 -1.96
CA GLY A 17 1.91 15.52 -3.33
C GLY A 17 1.81 14.02 -3.63
N ASP A 18 2.24 13.68 -4.84
CA ASP A 18 2.45 12.29 -5.24
C ASP A 18 3.68 11.72 -4.55
N VAL A 19 3.54 10.52 -4.00
CA VAL A 19 4.63 9.79 -3.36
C VAL A 19 4.99 8.61 -4.24
N THR A 20 6.16 8.64 -4.86
CA THR A 20 6.69 7.49 -5.60
C THR A 20 7.94 6.96 -4.93
N VAL A 21 7.90 5.70 -4.51
CA VAL A 21 9.02 4.98 -3.94
C VAL A 21 9.39 3.84 -4.88
N VAL A 22 10.64 3.82 -5.31
CA VAL A 22 11.22 2.67 -6.01
C VAL A 22 12.42 2.23 -5.20
N ASN A 23 12.50 0.95 -4.87
CA ASN A 23 13.54 0.41 -4.00
C ASN A 23 13.88 -1.04 -4.37
N THR A 24 15.15 -1.40 -4.37
CA THR A 24 15.58 -2.80 -4.61
C THR A 24 15.64 -3.62 -3.32
N VAL A 25 15.45 -2.98 -2.17
CA VAL A 25 15.43 -3.59 -0.84
C VAL A 25 14.03 -3.55 -0.22
N ALA A 26 13.87 -4.21 0.92
CA ALA A 26 12.64 -4.15 1.68
C ALA A 26 12.31 -2.70 2.03
N THR A 27 11.05 -2.33 1.84
CA THR A 27 10.59 -0.97 2.05
C THR A 27 9.72 -0.92 3.30
N VAL A 28 10.10 -0.05 4.23
CA VAL A 28 9.28 0.28 5.40
C VAL A 28 8.69 1.65 5.15
N LEU A 29 7.37 1.76 5.12
CA LEU A 29 6.68 3.04 5.05
C LEU A 29 6.51 3.59 6.47
N GLY A 30 6.90 4.83 6.67
CA GLY A 30 6.47 5.64 7.81
C GLY A 30 5.13 6.31 7.50
N PRO A 31 4.82 7.44 8.15
CA PRO A 31 3.65 8.25 7.81
C PRO A 31 3.70 8.74 6.36
N ILE A 32 2.65 8.46 5.59
CA ILE A 32 2.43 8.96 4.24
C ILE A 32 1.17 9.83 4.24
N GLY A 33 1.27 11.07 3.77
CA GLY A 33 0.24 12.08 3.94
C GLY A 33 -0.02 12.41 5.42
N ALA A 34 -1.00 13.26 5.65
CA ALA A 34 -1.46 13.62 6.98
C ALA A 34 -2.99 13.76 7.04
N SER A 35 -3.54 13.63 8.24
CA SER A 35 -4.97 13.85 8.49
C SER A 35 -5.28 15.36 8.46
N GLY A 36 -6.41 15.73 7.87
CA GLY A 36 -6.88 17.12 7.78
C GLY A 36 -7.22 17.54 6.36
N ALA A 37 -7.97 18.63 6.20
CA ALA A 37 -8.44 19.09 4.90
C ALA A 37 -7.28 19.31 3.91
N GLY A 38 -7.29 18.52 2.84
CA GLY A 38 -6.28 18.49 1.78
C GLY A 38 -4.90 18.00 2.20
N ALA A 39 -4.72 17.46 3.41
CA ALA A 39 -3.41 17.07 3.95
C ALA A 39 -2.96 15.67 3.49
N ALA A 40 -3.89 14.90 2.93
CA ALA A 40 -3.63 13.58 2.36
C ALA A 40 -2.66 13.68 1.17
N ALA A 41 -1.87 12.62 0.96
CA ALA A 41 -1.07 12.48 -0.25
C ALA A 41 -2.01 12.33 -1.47
N SER A 42 -1.61 12.91 -2.59
CA SER A 42 -2.39 12.85 -3.83
C SER A 42 -2.38 11.45 -4.43
N SER A 43 -1.25 10.76 -4.37
CA SER A 43 -1.14 9.34 -4.72
C SER A 43 0.02 8.69 -3.97
N LEU A 44 0.01 7.36 -3.90
CA LEU A 44 1.13 6.57 -3.39
C LEU A 44 1.44 5.45 -4.38
N THR A 45 2.67 5.41 -4.88
CA THR A 45 3.19 4.30 -5.69
C THR A 45 4.44 3.75 -5.03
N VAL A 46 4.43 2.46 -4.70
CA VAL A 46 5.58 1.76 -4.11
C VAL A 46 5.92 0.57 -4.98
N THR A 47 7.15 0.56 -5.51
CA THR A 47 7.67 -0.54 -6.32
C THR A 47 8.92 -1.10 -5.68
N THR A 48 8.94 -2.41 -5.44
CA THR A 48 10.13 -3.14 -5.02
C THR A 48 10.48 -4.28 -5.98
N THR A 49 11.71 -4.77 -5.90
CA THR A 49 12.17 -5.92 -6.70
C THR A 49 12.15 -7.18 -5.84
N ASN A 50 10.98 -7.82 -5.72
CA ASN A 50 10.78 -9.07 -4.96
C ASN A 50 10.96 -8.94 -3.43
N GLN A 51 10.83 -7.73 -2.89
CA GLN A 51 11.07 -7.45 -1.48
C GLN A 51 9.81 -7.00 -0.77
N ALA A 52 9.74 -7.25 0.54
CA ALA A 52 8.57 -6.89 1.33
C ALA A 52 8.32 -5.38 1.38
N VAL A 53 7.05 -5.00 1.40
CA VAL A 53 6.57 -3.66 1.72
C VAL A 53 5.83 -3.74 3.04
N THR A 54 6.34 -3.05 4.06
CA THR A 54 5.78 -3.03 5.40
C THR A 54 5.51 -1.60 5.84
N GLN A 55 4.83 -1.44 6.97
CA GLN A 55 4.36 -0.14 7.43
C GLN A 55 4.60 0.02 8.94
N THR A 56 5.04 1.21 9.33
CA THR A 56 5.22 1.65 10.72
C THR A 56 4.34 2.85 11.07
N GLY A 57 3.93 3.66 10.08
CA GLY A 57 3.01 4.79 10.24
C GLY A 57 1.88 4.77 9.21
N ALA A 58 0.77 5.46 9.48
CA ALA A 58 -0.41 5.42 8.62
C ALA A 58 -0.16 5.99 7.21
N ALA A 59 -0.88 5.46 6.23
CA ALA A 59 -0.95 6.00 4.87
C ALA A 59 -2.31 6.65 4.67
N ILE A 60 -2.31 7.98 4.51
CA ILE A 60 -3.48 8.82 4.29
C ILE A 60 -3.36 9.37 2.87
N VAL A 61 -4.10 8.76 1.94
CA VAL A 61 -3.99 9.00 0.50
C VAL A 61 -5.39 9.26 -0.03
N SER A 62 -5.61 10.43 -0.63
CA SER A 62 -6.92 10.78 -1.20
C SER A 62 -7.12 10.20 -2.59
N GLY A 63 -6.04 9.96 -3.35
CA GLY A 63 -6.08 9.34 -4.66
C GLY A 63 -5.61 7.89 -4.68
N ALA A 64 -5.12 7.44 -5.83
CA ALA A 64 -4.78 6.05 -6.05
C ALA A 64 -3.57 5.60 -5.22
N THR A 65 -3.61 4.35 -4.76
CA THR A 65 -2.48 3.67 -4.11
C THR A 65 -2.11 2.43 -4.90
N THR A 66 -0.86 2.36 -5.38
CA THR A 66 -0.33 1.22 -6.13
C THR A 66 0.87 0.64 -5.41
N VAL A 67 0.85 -0.68 -5.15
CA VAL A 67 1.98 -1.39 -4.54
C VAL A 67 2.36 -2.57 -5.43
N SER A 68 3.59 -2.60 -5.90
CA SER A 68 4.15 -3.72 -6.66
C SER A 68 5.36 -4.28 -5.91
N ALA A 69 5.24 -5.48 -5.37
CA ALA A 69 6.28 -6.09 -4.52
C ALA A 69 6.94 -7.33 -5.15
N GLY A 70 6.58 -7.70 -6.39
CA GLY A 70 7.07 -8.94 -7.02
C GLY A 70 6.68 -10.15 -6.17
N SER A 71 7.64 -10.97 -5.74
CA SER A 71 7.39 -12.05 -4.77
C SER A 71 7.32 -11.64 -3.31
N GLY A 72 7.55 -10.37 -3.00
CA GLY A 72 7.54 -9.86 -1.62
C GLY A 72 6.14 -9.81 -1.02
N ASN A 73 6.07 -9.84 0.32
CA ASN A 73 4.83 -9.63 1.04
C ASN A 73 4.48 -8.14 1.14
N VAL A 74 3.19 -7.82 1.17
CA VAL A 74 2.67 -6.47 1.39
C VAL A 74 1.91 -6.44 2.71
N THR A 75 2.27 -5.53 3.61
CA THR A 75 1.63 -5.35 4.92
C THR A 75 1.38 -3.86 5.15
N LEU A 76 0.15 -3.43 4.82
CA LEU A 76 -0.40 -2.09 5.05
C LEU A 76 -1.56 -2.18 6.04
N THR A 77 -1.29 -2.69 7.24
CA THR A 77 -2.32 -3.07 8.23
C THR A 77 -2.52 -2.03 9.32
N ASN A 78 -1.94 -0.83 9.20
CA ASN A 78 -2.18 0.23 10.17
C ASN A 78 -3.66 0.63 10.16
N ALA A 79 -4.32 0.52 11.32
CA ALA A 79 -5.76 0.78 11.45
C ALA A 79 -6.16 2.24 11.13
N SER A 80 -5.21 3.17 11.14
CA SER A 80 -5.43 4.58 10.78
C SER A 80 -5.16 4.88 9.30
N ASN A 81 -4.91 3.88 8.47
CA ASN A 81 -4.82 4.06 7.04
C ASN A 81 -6.13 4.64 6.50
N ALA A 82 -6.04 5.63 5.62
CA ALA A 82 -7.17 6.20 4.92
C ALA A 82 -6.85 6.18 3.42
N LEU A 83 -7.20 5.08 2.77
CA LEU A 83 -6.95 4.85 1.34
C LEU A 83 -8.22 5.23 0.57
N GLY A 84 -8.38 6.53 0.30
CA GLY A 84 -9.62 7.10 -0.23
C GLY A 84 -9.84 6.88 -1.73
N GLY A 85 -8.78 6.57 -2.48
CA GLY A 85 -8.86 6.21 -3.89
C GLY A 85 -8.78 4.70 -4.13
N ALA A 86 -8.74 4.31 -5.42
CA ALA A 86 -8.56 2.91 -5.80
C ALA A 86 -7.18 2.39 -5.35
N VAL A 87 -7.17 1.18 -4.78
CA VAL A 87 -5.96 0.51 -4.33
C VAL A 87 -5.66 -0.66 -5.26
N ALA A 88 -4.42 -0.76 -5.73
CA ALA A 88 -3.95 -1.88 -6.53
C ALA A 88 -2.70 -2.48 -5.88
N VAL A 89 -2.74 -3.79 -5.62
CA VAL A 89 -1.61 -4.52 -5.06
C VAL A 89 -1.25 -5.67 -6.00
N THR A 90 -0.01 -5.65 -6.48
CA THR A 90 0.53 -6.67 -7.38
C THR A 90 1.72 -7.35 -6.72
N ASN A 91 1.51 -8.58 -6.27
CA ASN A 91 2.57 -9.41 -5.70
C ASN A 91 2.16 -10.88 -5.65
N THR A 92 3.13 -11.80 -5.63
CA THR A 92 2.87 -13.24 -5.44
C THR A 92 3.06 -13.70 -3.99
N GLY A 93 3.65 -12.87 -3.13
CA GLY A 93 3.65 -13.05 -1.68
C GLY A 93 2.29 -12.70 -1.04
N SER A 94 2.16 -12.85 0.27
CA SER A 94 0.92 -12.47 0.97
C SER A 94 0.69 -10.96 0.92
N ALA A 95 -0.57 -10.52 0.86
CA ALA A 95 -0.93 -9.10 0.88
C ALA A 95 -2.04 -8.79 1.88
N ASN A 96 -1.73 -8.00 2.90
CA ASN A 96 -2.65 -7.60 3.94
C ASN A 96 -2.80 -6.08 3.92
N VAL A 97 -4.01 -5.59 3.69
CA VAL A 97 -4.32 -4.15 3.56
C VAL A 97 -5.52 -3.80 4.43
N SER A 98 -5.37 -2.76 5.25
CA SER A 98 -6.45 -2.19 6.04
C SER A 98 -6.66 -0.72 5.69
N SER A 99 -7.91 -0.28 5.71
CA SER A 99 -8.33 1.13 5.62
C SER A 99 -9.41 1.39 6.67
N SER A 100 -9.32 2.53 7.37
CA SER A 100 -10.29 2.97 8.36
C SER A 100 -11.63 3.38 7.74
N GLY A 101 -11.65 3.64 6.43
CA GLY A 101 -12.84 4.02 5.67
C GLY A 101 -13.27 2.92 4.71
N ALA A 102 -13.97 3.32 3.65
CA ALA A 102 -14.21 2.44 2.51
C ALA A 102 -12.88 2.02 1.87
N LEU A 103 -12.88 0.86 1.22
CA LEU A 103 -11.72 0.31 0.53
C LEU A 103 -12.16 -0.31 -0.79
N GLY A 104 -11.75 0.29 -1.91
CA GLY A 104 -11.81 -0.33 -3.22
C GLY A 104 -10.43 -0.87 -3.57
N ILE A 105 -10.26 -2.19 -3.62
CA ILE A 105 -8.95 -2.83 -3.79
C ILE A 105 -8.96 -3.90 -4.88
N THR A 106 -7.88 -3.94 -5.66
CA THR A 106 -7.59 -5.02 -6.60
C THR A 106 -6.31 -5.72 -6.18
N PHE A 107 -6.39 -7.02 -5.94
CA PHE A 107 -5.22 -7.88 -5.74
C PHE A 107 -4.92 -8.67 -7.02
N THR A 108 -3.68 -8.57 -7.49
CA THR A 108 -3.16 -9.33 -8.63
C THR A 108 -1.99 -10.19 -8.19
N GLY A 109 -2.20 -11.50 -8.13
CA GLY A 109 -1.16 -12.49 -7.82
C GLY A 109 -1.68 -13.65 -6.99
N SER A 110 -0.78 -14.58 -6.64
CA SER A 110 -1.15 -15.89 -6.11
C SER A 110 -1.05 -16.04 -4.59
N GLY A 111 -0.56 -15.02 -3.88
CA GLY A 111 -0.38 -15.09 -2.43
C GLY A 111 -1.70 -14.91 -1.67
N ALA A 112 -1.71 -15.32 -0.40
CA ALA A 112 -2.87 -15.13 0.45
C ALA A 112 -3.16 -13.63 0.64
N THR A 113 -4.42 -13.22 0.51
CA THR A 113 -4.82 -11.82 0.60
C THR A 113 -5.79 -11.59 1.76
N THR A 114 -5.60 -10.47 2.46
CA THR A 114 -6.55 -9.98 3.46
C THR A 114 -6.82 -8.51 3.19
N ALA A 115 -8.09 -8.14 3.06
CA ALA A 115 -8.52 -6.74 3.06
C ALA A 115 -9.42 -6.49 4.26
N THR A 116 -9.29 -5.31 4.86
CA THR A 116 -10.17 -4.89 5.95
C THR A 116 -10.54 -3.43 5.75
N ALA A 117 -11.83 -3.14 5.71
CA ALA A 117 -12.37 -1.79 5.59
C ALA A 117 -13.16 -1.42 6.84
N GLY A 118 -13.03 -0.18 7.32
CA GLY A 118 -13.95 0.37 8.32
C GLY A 118 -15.29 0.83 7.72
N GLY A 119 -15.40 0.84 6.39
CA GLY A 119 -16.62 1.11 5.64
C GLY A 119 -16.89 0.04 4.57
N ALA A 120 -17.48 0.45 3.44
CA ALA A 120 -17.74 -0.47 2.33
C ALA A 120 -16.43 -1.05 1.76
N LEU A 121 -16.36 -2.37 1.61
CA LEU A 121 -15.25 -3.07 0.96
C LEU A 121 -15.69 -3.55 -0.42
N THR A 122 -14.93 -3.19 -1.44
CA THR A 122 -15.03 -3.78 -2.79
C THR A 122 -13.68 -4.35 -3.15
N ALA A 123 -13.60 -5.67 -3.31
CA ALA A 123 -12.36 -6.37 -3.65
C ALA A 123 -12.48 -7.08 -4.99
N THR A 124 -11.52 -6.85 -5.88
CA THR A 124 -11.32 -7.64 -7.10
C THR A 124 -10.06 -8.48 -6.93
N LEU A 125 -10.16 -9.77 -7.25
CA LEU A 125 -9.05 -10.71 -7.11
C LEU A 125 -8.80 -11.39 -8.45
N SER A 126 -7.56 -11.34 -8.91
CA SER A 126 -7.14 -11.93 -10.19
C SER A 126 -6.14 -13.08 -10.02
N GLY A 127 -6.06 -13.70 -8.83
CA GLY A 127 -5.24 -14.88 -8.62
C GLY A 127 -5.83 -15.89 -7.62
N THR A 128 -5.02 -16.88 -7.26
CA THR A 128 -5.49 -18.15 -6.68
C THR A 128 -5.27 -18.29 -5.17
N GLY A 129 -4.77 -17.24 -4.51
CA GLY A 129 -4.46 -17.28 -3.08
C GLY A 129 -5.72 -17.32 -2.21
N ALA A 130 -5.59 -17.89 -1.01
CA ALA A 130 -6.65 -17.83 0.01
C ALA A 130 -6.98 -16.36 0.34
N THR A 131 -8.25 -16.06 0.52
CA THR A 131 -8.73 -14.68 0.66
C THR A 131 -9.59 -14.49 1.91
N THR A 132 -9.40 -13.38 2.59
CA THR A 132 -10.23 -12.92 3.71
C THR A 132 -10.62 -11.46 3.49
N LEU A 133 -11.91 -11.13 3.59
CA LEU A 133 -12.49 -9.80 3.34
C LEU A 133 -13.33 -9.35 4.54
#